data_AF-A0A7R8VQI1-F1
#
_entry.id   AF-A0A7R8VQI1-F1
#
_cell.length_a   1.000
_cell.length_b   1.000
_cell.length_c   1.000
_cell.angle_alpha   90.00
_cell.angle_beta   90.00
_cell.angle_gamma   90.00
#
_symmetry.space_group_name_H-M   'P 1'
#
loop_
_entity.id
_entity.type
_entity.pdbx_description
1 polymer ?
#
loop_
_entity_poly.entity_id
_entity_poly.type
_entity_poly.pdbx_seq_one_letter_code
_entity_poly.pdbx_strand_id
1 'polypeptide(L)'
;MEGVIKLTSQNPLSLLVKFGIMAAWNATCAENCSGHGECHNGTCLCEIQFDGDECHTPNLSYYVAFASVFFVLALVCLIQLVMCVVAEYQRMKAPSVLRACHITTQKLLYFLVFLAASIRGAYFTSPAAFQEGWSSSLMSAYYPLLLSGSSLIVCFWAEVSGTL
;
A
#
# COMPACT_ATOMS: atom_id res chain seq x y z
N MET A 1 -53.05 12.05 -16.21
CA MET A 1 -54.16 11.12 -15.86
C MET A 1 -53.76 9.74 -16.40
N GLU A 2 -52.64 9.20 -15.92
CA GLU A 2 -52.59 8.39 -14.69
C GLU A 2 -53.24 7.05 -14.99
N GLY A 3 -52.47 6.04 -15.40
CA GLY A 3 -51.73 5.21 -14.44
C GLY A 3 -52.64 4.23 -13.67
N VAL A 4 -53.97 4.34 -13.84
CA VAL A 4 -55.04 3.64 -13.13
C VAL A 4 -55.42 2.35 -13.84
N ILE A 5 -54.54 1.35 -13.98
CA ILE A 5 -55.02 -0.01 -14.38
C ILE A 5 -54.38 -1.19 -13.62
N LYS A 6 -53.27 -1.08 -12.86
CA LYS A 6 -52.59 -2.32 -12.38
C LYS A 6 -52.14 -2.35 -10.90
N LEU A 7 -52.77 -1.60 -9.99
CA LEU A 7 -52.45 -1.67 -8.54
C LEU A 7 -53.39 -2.55 -7.69
N THR A 8 -54.45 -3.16 -8.25
CA THR A 8 -55.49 -3.83 -7.44
C THR A 8 -55.44 -5.36 -7.46
N SER A 9 -54.37 -5.99 -7.97
CA SER A 9 -54.26 -7.46 -8.00
C SER A 9 -52.87 -7.97 -7.62
N GLN A 10 -52.24 -7.37 -6.61
CA GLN A 10 -51.05 -7.96 -6.01
C GLN A 10 -51.43 -8.54 -4.66
N ASN A 11 -51.63 -9.87 -4.67
CA ASN A 11 -51.76 -10.69 -3.48
C ASN A 11 -50.62 -10.33 -2.49
N PRO A 12 -50.84 -10.21 -1.18
CA PRO A 12 -49.77 -9.99 -0.20
C PRO A 12 -48.61 -10.98 -0.35
N LEU A 13 -48.87 -12.18 -0.88
CA LEU A 13 -47.86 -13.16 -1.27
C LEU A 13 -46.91 -12.66 -2.38
N SER A 14 -47.40 -11.87 -3.35
CA SER A 14 -46.59 -11.29 -4.43
C SER A 14 -45.72 -10.11 -3.98
N LEU A 15 -46.16 -9.39 -2.93
CA LEU A 15 -45.35 -8.36 -2.28
C LEU A 15 -44.29 -8.99 -1.38
N LEU A 16 -44.62 -10.06 -0.66
CA LEU A 16 -43.66 -10.90 0.08
C LEU A 16 -42.69 -11.62 -0.85
N VAL A 17 -43.12 -12.05 -2.02
CA VAL A 17 -42.25 -12.60 -3.07
C VAL A 17 -41.40 -11.49 -3.66
N LYS A 18 -41.88 -10.27 -3.95
CA LYS A 18 -41.01 -9.16 -4.38
C LYS A 18 -40.01 -8.72 -3.31
N PHE A 19 -40.42 -8.62 -2.04
CA PHE A 19 -39.50 -8.35 -0.93
C PHE A 19 -38.53 -9.52 -0.69
N GLY A 20 -38.99 -10.75 -0.86
CA GLY A 20 -38.18 -11.97 -0.79
C GLY A 20 -37.23 -12.15 -1.97
N ILE A 21 -37.59 -11.66 -3.17
CA ILE A 21 -36.74 -11.66 -4.37
C ILE A 21 -35.73 -10.50 -4.31
N MET A 22 -36.08 -9.36 -3.71
CA MET A 22 -35.09 -8.32 -3.40
C MET A 22 -34.15 -8.73 -2.26
N ALA A 23 -34.60 -9.62 -1.36
CA ALA A 23 -33.76 -10.29 -0.37
C ALA A 23 -33.03 -11.54 -0.95
N ALA A 24 -33.40 -11.99 -2.15
CA ALA A 24 -32.75 -13.05 -2.90
C ALA A 24 -31.95 -12.44 -4.05
N TRP A 25 -30.92 -11.70 -3.68
CA TRP A 25 -29.70 -11.72 -4.49
C TRP A 25 -29.28 -13.19 -4.64
N ASN A 26 -29.29 -13.62 -5.89
CA ASN A 26 -29.01 -14.97 -6.38
C ASN A 26 -28.07 -15.83 -5.53
N ALA A 27 -28.34 -17.14 -5.51
CA ALA A 27 -27.40 -18.19 -5.09
C ALA A 27 -26.13 -18.30 -5.98
N THR A 28 -25.79 -17.25 -6.72
CA THR A 28 -24.61 -17.11 -7.60
C THR A 28 -24.14 -15.66 -7.50
N CYS A 29 -22.86 -15.43 -7.20
CA CYS A 29 -22.31 -14.09 -7.07
C CYS A 29 -22.49 -13.30 -8.38
N ALA A 30 -23.02 -12.08 -8.29
CA ALA A 30 -23.14 -11.18 -9.42
C ALA A 30 -21.75 -10.89 -10.02
N GLU A 31 -21.64 -10.98 -11.34
CA GLU A 31 -20.41 -10.68 -12.10
C GLU A 31 -19.13 -11.37 -11.56
N ASN A 32 -19.26 -12.55 -10.92
CA ASN A 32 -18.15 -13.25 -10.28
C ASN A 32 -17.31 -12.33 -9.36
N CYS A 33 -17.98 -11.56 -8.49
CA CYS A 33 -17.34 -10.64 -7.56
C CYS A 33 -16.50 -9.56 -8.25
N SER A 34 -17.01 -9.02 -9.36
CA SER A 34 -16.33 -8.02 -10.22
C SER A 34 -14.97 -8.48 -10.76
N GLY A 35 -14.66 -9.78 -10.70
CA GLY A 35 -13.33 -10.32 -11.01
C GLY A 35 -12.23 -9.96 -9.98
N HIS A 36 -12.62 -9.43 -8.80
CA HIS A 36 -11.74 -8.99 -7.72
C HIS A 36 -11.94 -9.80 -6.43
N GLY A 37 -12.42 -11.04 -6.56
CA GLY A 37 -12.73 -11.89 -5.43
C GLY A 37 -13.19 -13.28 -5.83
N GLU A 38 -13.36 -14.13 -4.83
CA GLU A 38 -13.80 -15.52 -4.97
C GLU A 38 -15.25 -15.66 -4.48
N CYS A 39 -16.07 -16.39 -5.23
CA CYS A 39 -17.47 -16.61 -4.88
C CYS A 39 -17.62 -17.86 -4.01
N HIS A 40 -18.11 -17.70 -2.78
CA HIS A 40 -18.37 -18.80 -1.85
C HIS A 40 -19.83 -18.79 -1.39
N ASN A 41 -20.62 -19.76 -1.87
CA ASN A 41 -22.01 -19.99 -1.46
C ASN A 41 -22.92 -18.74 -1.53
N GLY A 42 -22.74 -17.94 -2.59
CA GLY A 42 -23.48 -16.68 -2.80
C GLY A 42 -22.90 -15.45 -2.08
N THR A 43 -21.78 -15.59 -1.37
CA THR A 43 -21.04 -14.48 -0.74
C THR A 43 -19.72 -14.25 -1.46
N CYS A 44 -19.39 -12.99 -1.75
CA CYS A 44 -18.10 -12.61 -2.33
C CYS A 44 -17.02 -12.43 -1.26
N LEU A 45 -15.89 -13.10 -1.44
CA LEU A 45 -14.66 -12.89 -0.67
C LEU A 45 -13.70 -12.04 -1.50
N CYS A 46 -13.59 -10.77 -1.17
CA CYS A 46 -12.79 -9.81 -1.92
C CYS A 46 -11.29 -9.98 -1.69
N GLU A 47 -10.51 -9.65 -2.73
CA GLU A 47 -9.07 -9.42 -2.59
C GLU A 47 -8.80 -8.24 -1.66
N ILE A 48 -7.64 -8.24 -0.99
CA ILE A 48 -7.29 -7.24 0.04
C ILE A 48 -7.31 -5.77 -0.46
N GLN A 49 -7.22 -5.58 -1.79
CA GLN A 49 -7.26 -4.26 -2.44
C GLN A 49 -8.68 -3.75 -2.67
N PHE A 50 -9.69 -4.60 -2.51
CA PHE A 50 -11.09 -4.33 -2.81
C PHE A 50 -11.99 -4.66 -1.61
N ASP A 51 -13.18 -4.07 -1.60
CA ASP A 51 -14.16 -4.17 -0.53
C ASP A 51 -15.58 -3.99 -1.10
N GLY A 52 -16.59 -4.22 -0.25
CA GLY A 52 -18.01 -4.14 -0.58
C GLY A 52 -18.62 -5.46 -1.02
N ASP A 53 -19.95 -5.52 -1.08
CA ASP A 53 -20.71 -6.76 -1.30
C ASP A 53 -20.40 -7.46 -2.63
N GLU A 54 -19.95 -6.72 -3.65
CA GLU A 54 -19.56 -7.23 -4.97
C GLU A 54 -18.07 -7.00 -5.29
N CYS A 55 -17.24 -6.61 -4.32
CA CYS A 55 -15.80 -6.30 -4.50
C CYS A 55 -15.51 -5.21 -5.54
N HIS A 56 -16.45 -4.28 -5.76
CA HIS A 56 -16.29 -3.19 -6.71
C HIS A 56 -15.51 -1.99 -6.13
N THR A 57 -15.52 -1.82 -4.81
CA THR A 57 -14.95 -0.63 -4.18
C THR A 57 -13.49 -0.84 -3.80
N PRO A 58 -12.57 0.09 -4.10
CA PRO A 58 -11.19 -0.04 -3.67
C PRO A 58 -11.06 0.17 -2.15
N ASN A 59 -10.29 -0.70 -1.49
CA ASN A 59 -10.06 -0.62 -0.05
C ASN A 59 -9.07 0.50 0.28
N LEU A 60 -9.59 1.70 0.58
CA LEU A 60 -8.75 2.86 0.87
C LEU A 60 -7.81 2.64 2.06
N SER A 61 -8.25 1.90 3.08
CA SER A 61 -7.44 1.61 4.26
C SER A 61 -6.20 0.81 3.91
N TYR A 62 -6.31 -0.14 2.97
CA TYR A 62 -5.17 -0.86 2.43
C TYR A 62 -4.18 0.10 1.76
N TYR A 63 -4.63 0.89 0.79
CA TYR A 63 -3.74 1.81 0.05
C TYR A 63 -3.05 2.82 0.97
N VAL A 64 -3.78 3.41 1.93
CA VAL A 64 -3.23 4.38 2.88
C VAL A 64 -2.22 3.73 3.83
N ALA A 65 -2.54 2.56 4.38
CA ALA A 65 -1.64 1.84 5.28
C ALA A 65 -0.31 1.51 4.57
N PHE A 66 -0.36 0.90 3.38
CA PHE A 66 0.84 0.55 2.64
C PHE A 66 1.61 1.80 2.18
N ALA A 67 0.93 2.83 1.65
CA ALA A 67 1.58 4.09 1.29
C ALA A 67 2.33 4.72 2.46
N SER A 68 1.70 4.79 3.64
CA SER A 68 2.32 5.36 4.83
C SER A 68 3.59 4.61 5.26
N VAL A 69 3.57 3.27 5.22
CA VAL A 69 4.75 2.45 5.52
C VAL A 69 5.91 2.76 4.57
N PHE A 70 5.65 2.85 3.26
CA PHE A 70 6.68 3.19 2.28
C PHE A 70 7.22 4.61 2.43
N PHE A 71 6.37 5.59 2.77
CA PHE A 71 6.83 6.95 3.04
C PHE A 71 7.64 7.06 4.33
N VAL A 72 7.27 6.33 5.39
CA VAL A 72 8.09 6.26 6.62
C VAL A 72 9.45 5.65 6.32
N LEU A 73 9.51 4.57 5.54
CA LEU A 73 10.76 3.97 5.11
C LEU A 73 11.63 4.97 4.31
N ALA A 74 11.02 5.69 3.36
CA ALA A 74 11.71 6.72 2.60
C ALA A 74 12.29 7.81 3.53
N LEU A 75 11.50 8.28 4.49
CA LEU A 75 11.95 9.27 5.48
C LEU A 75 13.13 8.76 6.32
N VAL A 76 13.06 7.52 6.80
CA VAL A 76 14.15 6.89 7.58
C VAL A 76 15.42 6.79 6.74
N CYS A 77 15.34 6.33 5.49
CA CYS A 77 16.50 6.24 4.61
C CYS A 77 17.10 7.61 4.26
N LEU A 78 16.26 8.63 4.09
CA LEU A 78 16.71 10.00 3.87
C LEU A 78 17.45 10.55 5.11
N ILE A 79 16.91 10.34 6.31
CA ILE A 79 17.56 10.75 7.56
C ILE A 79 18.91 10.04 7.72
N GLN A 80 18.97 8.72 7.49
CA GLN A 80 20.22 7.95 7.55
C GLN A 80 21.26 8.48 6.55
N LEU A 81 20.84 8.75 5.31
CA LEU A 81 21.72 9.32 4.29
C LEU A 81 22.28 10.67 4.74
N VAL A 82 21.44 11.55 5.28
CA VAL A 82 21.87 12.86 5.80
C VAL A 82 22.83 12.70 6.98
N MET A 83 22.52 11.86 7.96
CA MET A 83 23.41 11.61 9.10
C MET A 83 24.77 11.08 8.65
N CYS A 84 24.81 10.13 7.71
CA CYS A 84 26.06 9.61 7.15
C CYS A 84 26.86 10.72 6.45
N VAL A 85 26.22 11.58 5.66
CA VAL A 85 26.90 12.69 4.99
C VAL A 85 27.43 13.72 5.99
N VAL A 86 26.66 14.06 7.02
CA VAL A 86 27.07 15.01 8.07
C VAL A 86 28.23 14.45 8.89
N ALA A 87 28.18 13.18 9.29
CA ALA A 87 29.27 12.54 10.04
C ALA A 87 30.58 12.52 9.23
N GLU A 88 30.50 12.22 7.93
CA GLU A 88 31.67 12.24 7.04
C GLU A 88 32.20 13.65 6.84
N TYR A 89 31.32 14.65 6.74
CA TYR A 89 31.70 16.05 6.67
C TYR A 89 32.44 16.51 7.93
N GLN A 90 31.96 16.14 9.11
CA GLN A 90 32.58 16.46 10.40
C GLN A 90 33.92 15.75 10.61
N ARG A 91 34.11 14.55 10.05
CA ARG A 91 35.38 13.80 10.13
C ARG A 91 36.50 14.42 9.28
N MET A 92 36.19 15.27 8.31
CA MET A 92 37.19 15.85 7.42
C MET A 92 37.84 17.12 8.00
N LYS A 93 39.16 17.09 8.18
CA LYS A 93 40.00 18.22 8.65
C LYS A 93 39.98 19.47 7.73
N ALA A 94 39.57 19.31 6.48
CA ALA A 94 39.37 20.40 5.52
C ALA A 94 38.03 20.18 4.78
N PRO A 95 36.94 20.89 5.14
CA PRO A 95 35.62 20.61 4.62
C PRO A 95 35.53 20.96 3.13
N SER A 96 35.25 19.95 2.30
CA SER A 96 34.98 20.12 0.88
C SER A 96 33.78 19.23 0.50
N VAL A 97 32.68 19.86 0.11
CA VAL A 97 31.39 19.19 -0.22
C VAL A 97 31.52 18.16 -1.34
N LEU A 98 32.37 18.44 -2.33
CA LEU A 98 32.64 17.51 -3.45
C LEU A 98 33.40 16.25 -3.03
N ARG A 99 34.17 16.34 -1.93
CA ARG A 99 34.97 15.22 -1.38
C ARG A 99 34.20 14.46 -0.29
N ALA A 100 33.27 15.13 0.40
CA ALA A 100 32.28 14.52 1.30
C ALA A 100 31.30 13.61 0.54
N CYS A 101 31.07 13.91 -0.74
CA CYS A 101 30.20 13.13 -1.63
C CYS A 101 30.93 11.93 -2.25
N HIS A 102 31.96 11.37 -1.60
CA HIS A 102 32.49 10.09 -2.00
C HIS A 102 31.40 9.02 -1.79
N ILE A 103 30.80 8.59 -2.90
CA ILE A 103 29.73 7.61 -2.93
C ILE A 103 30.31 6.28 -2.43
N THR A 104 30.07 6.00 -1.15
CA THR A 104 30.32 4.69 -0.57
C THR A 104 29.14 3.78 -0.92
N THR A 105 29.37 2.48 -0.96
CA THR A 105 28.34 1.47 -1.23
C THR A 105 27.12 1.64 -0.29
N GLN A 106 27.37 2.04 0.96
CA GLN A 106 26.33 2.31 1.95
C GLN A 106 25.47 3.56 1.62
N LYS A 107 26.10 4.69 1.25
CA LYS A 107 25.36 5.92 0.85
C LYS A 107 24.53 5.68 -0.41
N LEU A 108 25.08 4.92 -1.37
CA LEU A 108 24.38 4.51 -2.58
C LEU A 108 23.15 3.64 -2.25
N LEU A 109 23.30 2.67 -1.35
CA LEU A 109 22.19 1.80 -0.94
C LEU A 109 21.05 2.61 -0.31
N TYR A 110 21.32 3.52 0.64
CA TYR A 110 20.25 4.35 1.22
C TYR A 110 19.56 5.25 0.19
N PHE A 111 20.31 5.83 -0.74
CA PHE A 111 19.75 6.64 -1.81
C PHE A 111 18.84 5.82 -2.74
N LEU A 112 19.27 4.62 -3.16
CA LEU A 112 18.47 3.73 -4.00
C LEU A 112 17.20 3.26 -3.28
N VAL A 113 17.28 2.95 -1.99
CA VAL A 113 16.11 2.56 -1.18
C VAL A 113 15.16 3.72 -1.00
N PHE A 114 15.65 4.94 -0.76
CA PHE A 114 14.82 6.14 -0.68
C PHE A 114 14.02 6.35 -1.98
N LEU A 115 14.66 6.25 -3.14
CA LEU A 115 13.99 6.38 -4.43
C LEU A 115 12.96 5.26 -4.65
N ALA A 116 13.34 4.00 -4.40
CA ALA A 116 12.45 2.86 -4.57
C ALA A 116 11.22 2.94 -3.65
N ALA A 117 11.41 3.31 -2.38
CA ALA A 117 10.34 3.47 -1.41
C ALA A 117 9.42 4.65 -1.78
N SER A 118 9.98 5.78 -2.22
CA SER A 118 9.19 6.95 -2.66
C SER A 118 8.34 6.64 -3.89
N ILE A 119 8.92 5.97 -4.89
CA ILE A 119 8.20 5.53 -6.10
C ILE A 119 7.06 4.58 -5.71
N ARG A 120 7.30 3.65 -4.78
CA ARG A 120 6.27 2.70 -4.32
C ARG A 120 5.18 3.37 -3.48
N GLY A 121 5.52 4.31 -2.60
CA GLY A 121 4.54 5.10 -1.85
C GLY A 121 3.65 5.95 -2.79
N ALA A 122 4.26 6.54 -3.82
CA ALA A 122 3.52 7.25 -4.87
C ALA A 122 2.56 6.31 -5.63
N TYR A 123 2.98 5.07 -5.92
CA TYR A 123 2.10 4.07 -6.54
C TYR A 123 0.84 3.80 -5.71
N PHE A 124 0.98 3.57 -4.40
CA PHE A 124 -0.17 3.28 -3.54
C PHE A 124 -1.08 4.51 -3.31
N THR A 125 -0.57 5.73 -3.50
CA THR A 125 -1.40 6.95 -3.44
C THR A 125 -2.12 7.25 -4.75
N SER A 126 -1.57 6.82 -5.90
CA SER A 126 -2.19 7.00 -7.21
C SER A 126 -2.18 5.69 -8.04
N PRO A 127 -2.95 4.65 -7.66
CA PRO A 127 -2.92 3.36 -8.33
C PRO A 127 -3.42 3.43 -9.79
N ALA A 128 -4.30 4.39 -10.13
CA ALA A 128 -4.85 4.57 -11.47
C ALA A 128 -3.83 5.06 -12.52
N ALA A 129 -2.67 5.59 -12.10
CA ALA A 129 -1.66 6.13 -13.01
C ALA A 129 -0.63 5.07 -13.48
N PHE A 130 -0.62 3.88 -12.88
CA PHE A 130 0.47 2.91 -13.05
C PHE A 130 -0.07 1.47 -13.22
N GLN A 131 -0.77 1.19 -14.31
CA GLN A 131 -1.36 -0.13 -14.59
C GLN A 131 -0.39 -1.16 -15.25
N GLU A 132 0.83 -0.79 -15.62
CA GLU A 132 1.73 -1.66 -16.39
C GLU A 132 2.89 -2.25 -15.54
N GLY A 133 2.68 -3.43 -14.95
CA GLY A 133 3.75 -4.44 -14.78
C GLY A 133 4.81 -4.30 -13.66
N TRP A 134 4.57 -3.60 -12.55
CA TRP A 134 5.58 -3.40 -11.47
C TRP A 134 5.41 -4.28 -10.20
N SER A 135 4.53 -5.29 -10.20
CA SER A 135 4.27 -6.13 -9.01
C SER A 135 5.49 -6.96 -8.57
N SER A 136 6.40 -7.30 -9.47
CA SER A 136 7.55 -8.19 -9.20
C SER A 136 8.60 -7.58 -8.25
N SER A 137 8.66 -6.26 -8.11
CA SER A 137 9.62 -5.58 -7.22
C SER A 137 9.24 -5.63 -5.73
N LEU A 138 8.06 -6.18 -5.38
CA LEU A 138 7.58 -6.25 -3.99
C LEU A 138 8.48 -7.11 -3.10
N MET A 139 9.10 -8.16 -3.66
CA MET A 139 9.94 -9.07 -2.88
C MET A 139 11.39 -8.59 -2.76
N SER A 140 11.85 -7.70 -3.65
CA SER A 140 13.20 -7.13 -3.58
C SER A 140 13.32 -6.02 -2.53
N ALA A 141 12.21 -5.39 -2.12
CA ALA A 141 12.19 -4.33 -1.09
C ALA A 141 12.30 -4.87 0.36
N TYR A 142 12.04 -6.17 0.58
CA TYR A 142 12.17 -6.83 1.88
C TYR A 142 13.61 -6.84 2.41
N TYR A 143 14.58 -7.12 1.54
CA TYR A 143 15.99 -7.21 1.93
C TYR A 143 16.60 -5.86 2.36
N PRO A 144 16.35 -4.74 1.68
CA PRO A 144 16.78 -3.42 2.14
C PRO A 144 16.09 -2.94 3.43
N LEU A 145 14.84 -3.34 3.69
CA LEU A 145 14.15 -3.10 4.96
C LEU A 145 14.84 -3.83 6.13
N LEU A 146 15.18 -5.10 5.92
CA LEU A 146 15.98 -5.89 6.88
C LEU A 146 17.39 -5.32 7.08
N LEU A 147 18.02 -4.83 6.01
CA LEU A 147 19.38 -4.28 6.07
C LEU A 147 19.42 -2.88 6.70
N SER A 148 18.43 -2.03 6.43
CA SER A 148 18.30 -0.71 7.09
C SER A 148 17.89 -0.84 8.56
N GLY A 149 17.02 -1.80 8.89
CA GLY A 149 16.67 -2.12 10.28
C GLY A 149 17.86 -2.64 11.10
N SER A 150 18.66 -3.54 10.55
CA SER A 150 19.89 -4.01 11.21
C SER A 150 20.96 -2.91 11.32
N SER A 151 21.07 -2.03 10.32
CA SER A 151 21.94 -0.85 10.39
C SER A 151 21.54 0.13 11.51
N LEU A 152 20.25 0.36 11.76
CA LEU A 152 19.78 1.22 12.85
C LEU A 152 20.15 0.67 14.22
N ILE A 153 20.02 -0.65 14.38
CA ILE A 153 20.41 -1.34 15.60
C ILE A 153 21.92 -1.13 15.80
N VAL A 154 22.74 -1.42 14.80
CA VAL A 154 24.20 -1.24 14.91
C VAL A 154 24.59 0.22 15.19
N CYS A 155 23.96 1.21 14.55
CA CYS A 155 24.23 2.62 14.81
C CYS A 155 23.81 3.07 16.22
N PHE A 156 22.63 2.64 16.68
CA PHE A 156 22.17 2.90 18.05
C PHE A 156 23.13 2.31 19.08
N TRP A 157 23.55 1.05 18.87
CA TRP A 157 24.51 0.39 19.76
C TRP A 157 25.89 1.05 19.71
N ALA A 158 26.36 1.53 18.56
CA ALA A 158 27.62 2.25 18.44
C ALA A 158 27.61 3.59 19.18
N GLU A 159 26.48 4.30 19.18
CA GLU A 159 26.31 5.57 19.89
C GLU A 159 26.24 5.35 21.41
N VAL A 160 25.41 4.40 21.86
CA VAL A 160 25.31 4.03 23.28
C VAL A 160 26.65 3.57 23.86
N SER A 161 27.41 2.77 23.09
CA SER A 161 28.72 2.25 23.52
C SER A 161 29.85 3.28 23.44
N GLY A 162 29.68 4.38 22.68
CA GLY A 162 30.67 5.46 22.57
C GLY A 162 30.52 6.54 23.64
N THR A 163 29.40 6.57 24.36
CA THR A 163 29.12 7.47 25.49
C THR A 163 29.44 6.88 26.88
N LEU A 164 29.89 5.63 26.95
CA LEU A 164 30.35 4.97 28.18
C LEU A 164 31.88 4.85 28.19
#